data_AF-A0A3B8HM17-F1
#
_entry.id   AF-A0A3B8HM17-F1
#
_cell.length_a   1.000
_cell.length_b   1.000
_cell.length_c   1.000
_cell.angle_alpha   90.00
_cell.angle_beta   90.00
_cell.angle_gamma   90.00
#
_symmetry.space_group_name_H-M   'P 1'
#
loop_
_entity.id
_entity.type
_entity.pdbx_description
1 polymer ?
#
loop_
_entity_poly.entity_id
_entity_poly.type
_entity_poly.pdbx_seq_one_letter_code
_entity_poly.pdbx_strand_id
1 'polypeptide(L)'
;EFVRRKEAKEIPFLAKRVLVTVGGSDPDRVTLKILEGLSRLEQPEMEVKIVVGPANPCGAEVKRAAAKSKLRGETLETGKDMPELMAWADLAVTAGGSTCMELAFMGVPSLVIALAENQKQVMQGFANRGAAVALGWHVDLDPTAMAAEIDALARDRSRRESFSRLGQALVDGLGATRVAEAMDPTDVALRHVQEQDCELVWRWANEPLARAVSFSSNPIPWEDHRQWFAEKLHSKNGVFYMATNQHGTPVGQVRVDSGESGSLISVSLDRDFRSLGLGSRVIRAASERAIRERHLERIDALIKAENSASVMAFSKAGYKSVGKETHQGCAAVRMRYGGEARE
;
A
#
# COMPACT_ATOMS: atom_id res chain seq x y z
N GLU A 1 -5.88 -13.41 -3.95
CA GLU A 1 -6.74 -14.61 -3.92
C GLU A 1 -8.10 -14.31 -3.28
N PHE A 2 -8.12 -13.90 -2.00
CA PHE A 2 -9.34 -13.55 -1.23
C PHE A 2 -10.22 -12.45 -1.87
N VAL A 3 -9.61 -11.41 -2.46
CA VAL A 3 -10.36 -10.29 -3.08
C VAL A 3 -11.34 -10.75 -4.17
N ARG A 4 -11.05 -11.86 -4.85
CA ARG A 4 -11.93 -12.42 -5.89
C ARG A 4 -13.14 -13.18 -5.34
N ARG A 5 -13.19 -13.41 -4.02
CA ARG A 5 -14.23 -14.20 -3.32
C ARG A 5 -14.89 -13.42 -2.17
N LYS A 6 -14.92 -12.08 -2.27
CA LYS A 6 -15.60 -11.23 -1.28
C LYS A 6 -17.13 -11.39 -1.42
N GLU A 7 -17.65 -12.41 -0.78
CA GLU A 7 -19.10 -12.66 -0.65
C GLU A 7 -19.56 -12.32 0.77
N ALA A 8 -20.85 -12.05 0.91
CA ALA A 8 -21.45 -11.89 2.23
C ALA A 8 -21.36 -13.24 2.97
N LYS A 9 -20.75 -13.24 4.17
CA LYS A 9 -20.64 -14.46 4.97
C LYS A 9 -22.03 -14.82 5.51
N GLU A 10 -22.51 -16.01 5.15
CA GLU A 10 -23.68 -16.57 5.81
C GLU A 10 -23.31 -16.98 7.25
N ILE A 11 -24.04 -16.45 8.23
CA ILE A 11 -23.85 -16.78 9.64
C ILE A 11 -25.00 -17.70 10.09
N PRO A 12 -24.74 -19.00 10.30
CA PRO A 12 -25.78 -19.93 10.73
C PRO A 12 -26.24 -19.62 12.17
N PHE A 13 -27.43 -20.13 12.53
CA PHE A 13 -27.96 -19.99 13.89
C PHE A 13 -27.03 -20.58 14.95
N LEU A 14 -26.48 -21.77 14.68
CA LEU A 14 -25.48 -22.44 15.50
C LEU A 14 -24.24 -22.67 14.64
N ALA A 15 -23.07 -22.24 15.10
CA ALA A 15 -21.81 -22.53 14.42
C ALA A 15 -21.41 -23.99 14.66
N LYS A 16 -21.08 -24.71 13.59
CA LYS A 16 -20.68 -26.13 13.65
C LYS A 16 -19.36 -26.41 12.94
N ARG A 17 -18.77 -25.42 12.28
CA ARG A 17 -17.53 -25.58 11.51
C ARG A 17 -16.45 -24.66 12.05
N VAL A 18 -15.40 -25.23 12.62
CA VAL A 18 -14.26 -24.48 13.18
C VAL A 18 -13.02 -24.71 12.33
N LEU A 19 -12.43 -23.61 11.87
CA LEU A 19 -11.10 -23.61 11.24
C LEU A 19 -10.05 -23.27 12.30
N VAL A 20 -9.02 -24.10 12.41
CA VAL A 20 -7.85 -23.83 13.26
C VAL A 20 -6.65 -23.56 12.36
N THR A 21 -6.04 -22.38 12.53
CA THR A 21 -4.79 -22.05 11.83
C THR A 21 -3.99 -21.01 12.60
N VAL A 22 -2.80 -21.38 13.07
CA VAL A 22 -1.95 -20.50 13.89
C VAL A 22 -0.73 -19.97 13.13
N GLY A 23 -0.68 -20.19 11.81
CA GLY A 23 0.38 -19.70 10.93
C GLY A 23 1.31 -20.80 10.40
N GLY A 24 2.39 -20.37 9.74
CA GLY A 24 3.31 -21.25 9.01
C GLY A 24 4.25 -22.08 9.89
N SER A 25 4.47 -21.65 11.14
CA SER A 25 5.28 -22.35 12.15
C SER A 25 4.57 -22.29 13.49
N ASP A 26 4.76 -23.31 14.32
CA ASP A 26 4.17 -23.45 15.67
C ASP A 26 5.15 -24.20 16.59
N PRO A 27 6.31 -23.60 16.93
CA PRO A 27 7.31 -24.24 17.79
C PRO A 27 6.82 -24.43 19.23
N ASP A 28 5.94 -23.55 19.71
CA ASP A 28 5.39 -23.55 21.07
C ASP A 28 4.18 -24.48 21.24
N ARG A 29 3.89 -25.30 20.23
CA ARG A 29 2.86 -26.35 20.26
C ARG A 29 1.46 -25.84 20.57
N VAL A 30 1.15 -24.61 20.17
CA VAL A 30 -0.12 -23.95 20.46
C VAL A 30 -1.28 -24.69 19.79
N THR A 31 -1.06 -25.26 18.60
CA THR A 31 -2.07 -26.10 17.93
C THR A 31 -2.49 -27.30 18.79
N LEU A 32 -1.58 -27.90 19.56
CA LEU A 32 -1.90 -29.01 20.47
C LEU A 32 -2.75 -28.53 21.66
N LYS A 33 -2.44 -27.35 22.23
CA LYS A 33 -3.29 -26.73 23.25
C LYS A 33 -4.70 -26.43 22.72
N ILE A 34 -4.80 -25.98 21.47
CA ILE A 34 -6.11 -25.74 20.82
C ILE A 34 -6.89 -27.05 20.69
N LEU A 35 -6.23 -28.12 20.20
CA LEU A 35 -6.81 -29.46 20.09
C LEU A 35 -7.32 -30.00 21.44
N GLU A 36 -6.55 -29.79 22.51
CA GLU A 36 -6.94 -30.18 23.87
C GLU A 36 -8.22 -29.47 24.31
N GLY A 37 -8.32 -28.16 24.08
CA GLY A 37 -9.53 -27.39 24.40
C GLY A 37 -10.73 -27.80 23.54
N LEU A 38 -10.54 -27.99 22.23
CA LEU A 38 -11.61 -28.45 21.35
C LEU A 38 -12.16 -29.81 21.78
N SER A 39 -11.30 -30.72 22.26
CA SER A 39 -11.72 -32.03 22.76
C SER A 39 -12.59 -31.97 24.02
N ARG A 40 -12.66 -30.81 24.68
CA ARG A 40 -13.53 -30.55 25.84
C ARG A 40 -14.90 -30.00 25.47
N LEU A 41 -15.15 -29.69 24.19
CA LEU A 41 -16.44 -29.15 23.76
C LEU A 41 -17.55 -30.21 23.85
N GLU A 42 -18.69 -29.83 24.41
CA GLU A 42 -19.92 -30.64 24.45
C GLU A 42 -20.77 -30.42 23.17
N GLN A 43 -20.12 -30.40 22.00
CA GLN A 43 -20.78 -30.23 20.70
C GLN A 43 -20.36 -31.34 19.73
N PRO A 44 -21.04 -32.51 19.73
CA PRO A 44 -20.64 -33.68 18.94
C PRO A 44 -20.78 -33.47 17.42
N GLU A 45 -21.51 -32.45 16.99
CA GLU A 45 -21.68 -32.09 15.59
C GLU A 45 -20.62 -31.11 15.08
N MET A 46 -19.73 -30.62 15.96
CA MET A 46 -18.67 -29.68 15.58
C MET A 46 -17.65 -30.38 14.68
N GLU A 47 -17.50 -29.86 13.47
CA GLU A 47 -16.49 -30.25 12.50
C GLU A 47 -15.30 -29.29 12.58
N VAL A 48 -14.09 -29.84 12.68
CA VAL A 48 -12.86 -29.08 12.85
C VAL A 48 -11.91 -29.37 11.69
N LYS A 49 -11.47 -28.31 11.00
CA LYS A 49 -10.37 -28.41 10.04
C LYS A 49 -9.15 -27.68 10.60
N ILE A 50 -8.03 -28.39 10.68
CA ILE A 50 -6.79 -27.87 11.26
C ILE A 50 -5.77 -27.72 10.15
N VAL A 51 -5.33 -26.51 9.87
CA VAL A 51 -4.29 -26.25 8.88
C VAL A 51 -2.94 -26.18 9.59
N VAL A 52 -2.05 -27.09 9.22
CA VAL A 52 -0.70 -27.17 9.77
C VAL A 52 0.28 -26.54 8.78
N GLY A 53 0.99 -25.51 9.24
CA GLY A 53 2.04 -24.83 8.52
C GLY A 53 3.17 -25.78 8.06
N PRO A 54 3.82 -25.54 6.91
CA PRO A 54 4.84 -26.44 6.38
C PRO A 54 6.14 -26.39 7.20
N ALA A 55 6.36 -25.30 7.94
CA ALA A 55 7.49 -25.11 8.84
C ALA A 55 7.12 -25.42 10.31
N ASN A 56 6.03 -26.15 10.55
CA ASN A 56 5.63 -26.57 11.89
C ASN A 56 6.46 -27.79 12.35
N PRO A 57 7.35 -27.66 13.34
CA PRO A 57 8.19 -28.78 13.82
C PRO A 57 7.37 -29.90 14.47
N CYS A 58 6.15 -29.60 14.92
CA CYS A 58 5.25 -30.52 15.61
C CYS A 58 4.11 -31.02 14.73
N GLY A 59 4.15 -30.82 13.40
CA GLY A 59 3.05 -31.17 12.50
C GLY A 59 2.64 -32.66 12.57
N ALA A 60 3.61 -33.57 12.70
CA ALA A 60 3.32 -35.01 12.86
C ALA A 60 2.63 -35.33 14.20
N GLU A 61 2.95 -34.58 15.27
CA GLU A 61 2.32 -34.71 16.57
C GLU A 61 0.88 -34.22 16.54
N VAL A 62 0.63 -33.07 15.88
CA VAL A 62 -0.72 -32.53 15.66
C VAL A 62 -1.60 -33.54 14.93
N LYS A 63 -1.12 -34.13 13.83
CA LYS A 63 -1.86 -35.16 13.09
C LYS A 63 -2.22 -36.36 13.96
N ARG A 64 -1.29 -36.86 14.78
CA ARG A 64 -1.54 -37.98 15.71
C ARG A 64 -2.54 -37.61 16.79
N ALA A 65 -2.44 -36.41 17.37
CA ALA A 65 -3.36 -35.94 18.39
C ALA A 65 -4.78 -35.78 17.83
N ALA A 66 -4.93 -35.18 16.66
CA ALA A 66 -6.20 -35.04 15.97
C ALA A 66 -6.84 -36.41 15.66
N ALA A 67 -6.06 -37.37 15.14
CA ALA A 67 -6.54 -38.72 14.83
C ALA A 67 -6.99 -39.52 16.06
N LYS A 68 -6.45 -39.21 17.25
CA LYS A 68 -6.86 -39.82 18.53
C LYS A 68 -8.03 -39.10 19.20
N SER A 69 -8.34 -37.88 18.75
CA SER A 69 -9.41 -37.07 19.33
C SER A 69 -10.78 -37.61 18.90
N LYS A 70 -11.82 -37.28 19.67
CA LYS A 70 -13.22 -37.56 19.29
C LYS A 70 -13.80 -36.50 18.35
N LEU A 71 -12.99 -35.53 17.92
CA LEU A 71 -13.42 -34.44 17.05
C LEU A 71 -13.76 -34.99 15.67
N ARG A 72 -14.83 -34.47 15.07
CA ARG A 72 -15.12 -34.71 13.65
C ARG A 72 -14.26 -33.77 12.82
N GLY A 73 -13.60 -34.28 11.79
CA GLY A 73 -12.87 -33.45 10.82
C GLY A 73 -11.48 -33.98 10.49
N GLU A 74 -10.63 -33.11 9.96
CA GLU A 74 -9.36 -33.50 9.34
C GLU A 74 -8.23 -32.51 9.64
N THR A 75 -7.00 -33.03 9.63
CA THR A 75 -5.78 -32.22 9.62
C THR A 75 -5.28 -32.07 8.19
N LEU A 76 -5.03 -30.83 7.79
CA LEU A 76 -4.68 -30.42 6.45
C LEU A 76 -3.25 -29.89 6.41
N GLU A 77 -2.53 -30.20 5.34
CA GLU A 77 -1.24 -29.57 5.06
C GLU A 77 -1.43 -28.24 4.33
N THR A 78 -0.43 -27.37 4.43
CA THR A 78 -0.42 -26.08 3.75
C THR A 78 -0.34 -26.25 2.23
N GLY A 79 -1.06 -25.42 1.48
CA GLY A 79 -1.21 -25.53 0.02
C GLY A 79 -2.62 -25.87 -0.44
N LYS A 80 -3.55 -26.13 0.49
CA LYS A 80 -5.00 -26.11 0.21
C LYS A 80 -5.51 -24.67 0.07
N ASP A 81 -6.58 -24.50 -0.71
CA ASP A 81 -7.25 -23.22 -0.98
C ASP A 81 -7.79 -22.63 0.34
N MET A 82 -7.01 -21.72 0.95
CA MET A 82 -7.41 -21.07 2.20
C MET A 82 -8.72 -20.29 2.09
N PRO A 83 -8.98 -19.52 1.02
CA PRO A 83 -10.29 -18.90 0.83
C PRO A 83 -11.46 -19.90 0.89
N GLU A 84 -11.33 -21.10 0.32
CA GLU A 84 -12.35 -22.15 0.41
C GLU A 84 -12.55 -22.63 1.85
N LEU A 85 -11.46 -22.84 2.60
CA LEU A 85 -11.54 -23.22 4.01
C LEU A 85 -12.18 -22.11 4.87
N MET A 86 -11.86 -20.84 4.60
CA MET A 86 -12.49 -19.70 5.27
C MET A 86 -13.97 -19.56 4.89
N ALA A 87 -14.34 -19.84 3.63
CA ALA A 87 -15.73 -19.88 3.19
C ALA A 87 -16.51 -21.01 3.87
N TRP A 88 -15.89 -22.17 4.08
CA TRP A 88 -16.46 -23.31 4.80
C TRP A 88 -16.64 -23.04 6.31
N ALA A 89 -15.75 -22.30 6.95
CA ALA A 89 -15.74 -22.14 8.41
C ALA A 89 -16.84 -21.23 8.96
N ASP A 90 -17.51 -21.60 10.05
CA ASP A 90 -18.42 -20.70 10.78
C ASP A 90 -17.66 -19.84 11.81
N LEU A 91 -16.56 -20.39 12.34
CA LEU A 91 -15.66 -19.78 13.30
C LEU A 91 -14.21 -20.12 12.96
N ALA A 92 -13.27 -19.28 13.40
CA ALA A 92 -11.87 -19.61 13.36
C ALA A 92 -11.15 -19.40 14.70
N VAL A 93 -10.20 -20.28 15.02
CA VAL A 93 -9.19 -20.06 16.07
C VAL A 93 -7.86 -19.81 15.37
N THR A 94 -7.28 -18.63 15.59
CA THR A 94 -6.10 -18.19 14.85
C THR A 94 -5.09 -17.40 15.65
N ALA A 95 -3.91 -17.19 15.09
CA ALA A 95 -2.88 -16.30 15.64
C ALA A 95 -3.09 -14.85 15.16
N GLY A 96 -2.54 -13.87 15.89
CA GLY A 96 -2.58 -12.44 15.53
C GLY A 96 -1.65 -12.04 14.37
N GLY A 97 -1.46 -12.90 13.38
CA GLY A 97 -0.71 -12.63 12.14
C GLY A 97 -1.57 -12.10 11.00
N SER A 98 -1.09 -12.17 9.75
CA SER A 98 -1.87 -11.70 8.58
C SER A 98 -3.16 -12.51 8.36
N THR A 99 -3.16 -13.80 8.69
CA THR A 99 -4.33 -14.68 8.52
C THR A 99 -5.56 -14.21 9.31
N CYS A 100 -5.40 -13.56 10.47
CA CYS A 100 -6.55 -13.00 11.17
C CYS A 100 -7.19 -11.83 10.40
N MET A 101 -6.39 -11.07 9.63
CA MET A 101 -6.90 -10.01 8.75
C MET A 101 -7.62 -10.61 7.53
N GLU A 102 -7.10 -11.70 6.97
CA GLU A 102 -7.75 -12.44 5.88
C GLU A 102 -9.12 -13.00 6.33
N LEU A 103 -9.19 -13.58 7.54
CA LEU A 103 -10.45 -14.05 8.13
C LEU A 103 -11.45 -12.91 8.34
N ALA A 104 -11.00 -11.76 8.85
CA ALA A 104 -11.83 -10.57 9.00
C ALA A 104 -12.36 -10.07 7.64
N PHE A 105 -11.51 -10.03 6.61
CA PHE A 105 -11.91 -9.69 5.24
C PHE A 105 -12.96 -10.68 4.68
N MET A 106 -12.80 -11.98 4.95
CA MET A 106 -13.75 -13.03 4.58
C MET A 106 -15.00 -13.07 5.49
N GLY A 107 -15.08 -12.20 6.49
CA GLY A 107 -16.20 -12.12 7.42
C GLY A 107 -16.31 -13.32 8.38
N VAL A 108 -15.23 -14.07 8.62
CA VAL A 108 -15.24 -15.23 9.52
C VAL A 108 -15.01 -14.75 10.97
N PRO A 109 -16.00 -14.93 11.87
CA PRO A 109 -15.81 -14.59 13.29
C PRO A 109 -14.66 -15.41 13.88
N SER A 110 -13.75 -14.73 14.58
CA SER A 110 -12.47 -15.31 14.97
C SER A 110 -12.17 -15.15 16.45
N LEU A 111 -11.51 -16.16 17.03
CA LEU A 111 -10.83 -16.11 18.32
C LEU A 111 -9.33 -16.05 18.06
N VAL A 112 -8.66 -15.02 18.58
CA VAL A 112 -7.28 -14.68 18.23
C VAL A 112 -6.36 -14.84 19.44
N ILE A 113 -5.25 -15.55 19.22
CA ILE A 113 -4.18 -15.80 20.21
C ILE A 113 -2.93 -15.02 19.77
N ALA A 114 -2.24 -14.39 20.72
CA ALA A 114 -0.94 -13.76 20.45
C ALA A 114 0.20 -14.78 20.67
N LEU A 115 0.92 -15.10 19.59
CA LEU A 115 2.08 -16.01 19.62
C LEU A 115 3.41 -15.26 19.83
N ALA A 116 3.47 -14.01 19.38
CA ALA A 116 4.65 -13.16 19.46
C ALA A 116 4.26 -11.75 19.95
N GLU A 117 5.20 -11.02 20.55
CA GLU A 117 4.93 -9.72 21.18
C GLU A 117 4.27 -8.73 20.20
N ASN A 118 4.72 -8.74 18.94
CA ASN A 118 4.20 -7.92 17.85
C ASN A 118 2.76 -8.28 17.43
N GLN A 119 2.19 -9.39 17.90
CA GLN A 119 0.81 -9.80 17.61
C GLN A 119 -0.20 -9.33 18.67
N LYS A 120 0.26 -8.94 19.87
CA LYS A 120 -0.63 -8.53 20.97
C LYS A 120 -1.50 -7.32 20.60
N GLN A 121 -0.91 -6.33 19.93
CA GLN A 121 -1.63 -5.14 19.49
C GLN A 121 -2.66 -5.44 18.41
N VAL A 122 -2.36 -6.38 17.50
CA VAL A 122 -3.32 -6.82 16.46
C VAL A 122 -4.52 -7.50 17.13
N MET A 123 -4.27 -8.48 18.00
CA MET A 123 -5.30 -9.20 18.75
C MET A 123 -6.20 -8.24 19.54
N GLN A 124 -5.61 -7.37 20.37
CA GLN A 124 -6.36 -6.41 21.18
C GLN A 124 -7.10 -5.39 20.30
N GLY A 125 -6.49 -4.98 19.19
CA GLY A 125 -7.06 -4.03 18.24
C GLY A 125 -8.36 -4.52 17.61
N PHE A 126 -8.46 -5.81 17.25
CA PHE A 126 -9.70 -6.42 16.77
C PHE A 126 -10.73 -6.59 17.90
N ALA A 127 -10.30 -7.05 19.09
CA ALA A 127 -11.21 -7.23 20.22
C ALA A 127 -11.86 -5.93 20.69
N ASN A 128 -11.08 -4.86 20.84
CA ASN A 128 -11.58 -3.53 21.24
C ASN A 128 -12.59 -2.94 20.24
N ARG A 129 -12.54 -3.37 18.99
CA ARG A 129 -13.47 -2.94 17.94
C ARG A 129 -14.64 -3.90 17.76
N GLY A 130 -14.76 -4.92 18.61
CA GLY A 130 -15.83 -5.92 18.54
C GLY A 130 -15.78 -6.78 17.29
N ALA A 131 -14.58 -7.06 16.75
CA ALA A 131 -14.39 -7.84 15.54
C ALA A 131 -13.82 -9.25 15.78
N ALA A 132 -13.32 -9.53 16.98
CA ALA A 132 -12.81 -10.85 17.37
C ALA A 132 -12.86 -11.04 18.91
N VAL A 133 -12.71 -12.28 19.37
CA VAL A 133 -12.37 -12.58 20.77
C VAL A 133 -10.84 -12.58 20.91
N ALA A 134 -10.32 -11.92 21.94
CA ALA A 134 -8.91 -12.05 22.32
C ALA A 134 -8.77 -13.18 23.35
N LEU A 135 -8.05 -14.25 23.00
CA LEU A 135 -7.75 -15.37 23.89
C LEU A 135 -6.48 -15.14 24.74
N GLY A 136 -5.72 -14.08 24.45
CA GLY A 136 -4.55 -13.69 25.24
C GLY A 136 -3.23 -14.23 24.70
N TRP A 137 -2.24 -14.29 25.59
CA TRP A 137 -0.88 -14.72 25.29
C TRP A 137 -0.79 -16.25 25.28
N HIS A 138 -0.14 -16.83 24.27
CA HIS A 138 -0.11 -18.28 24.06
C HIS A 138 0.47 -19.12 25.21
N VAL A 139 1.35 -18.53 26.03
CA VAL A 139 1.93 -19.19 27.22
C VAL A 139 0.83 -19.43 28.26
N ASP A 140 -0.05 -18.45 28.44
CA ASP A 140 -1.10 -18.42 29.46
C ASP A 140 -2.43 -18.98 28.95
N LEU A 141 -2.43 -19.56 27.75
CA LEU A 141 -3.64 -20.10 27.13
C LEU A 141 -4.13 -21.33 27.89
N ASP A 142 -5.21 -21.17 28.66
CA ASP A 142 -5.94 -22.26 29.29
C ASP A 142 -6.92 -22.92 28.30
N PRO A 143 -6.75 -24.22 27.97
CA PRO A 143 -7.64 -24.87 27.02
C PRO A 143 -9.09 -25.00 27.52
N THR A 144 -9.34 -24.95 28.84
CA THR A 144 -10.73 -24.99 29.38
C THR A 144 -11.44 -23.66 29.16
N ALA A 145 -10.81 -22.54 29.54
CA ALA A 145 -11.35 -21.21 29.28
C ALA A 145 -11.56 -20.96 27.78
N MET A 146 -10.60 -21.37 26.94
CA MET A 146 -10.74 -21.27 25.48
C MET A 146 -11.92 -22.10 24.95
N ALA A 147 -12.13 -23.32 25.44
CA ALA A 147 -13.28 -24.14 25.04
C ALA A 147 -14.61 -23.46 25.38
N ALA A 148 -14.71 -22.84 26.56
CA ALA A 148 -15.89 -22.09 26.97
C ALA A 148 -16.15 -20.87 26.06
N GLU A 149 -15.12 -20.13 25.67
CA GLU A 149 -15.25 -19.01 24.71
C GLU A 149 -15.67 -19.49 23.32
N ILE A 150 -15.16 -20.63 22.86
CA ILE A 150 -15.57 -21.22 21.57
C ILE A 150 -17.05 -21.63 21.62
N ASP A 151 -17.48 -22.33 22.68
CA ASP A 151 -18.89 -22.74 22.83
C ASP A 151 -19.83 -21.53 22.93
N ALA A 152 -19.45 -20.52 23.73
CA ALA A 152 -20.21 -19.28 23.87
C ALA A 152 -20.36 -18.55 22.53
N LEU A 153 -19.25 -18.36 21.80
CA LEU A 153 -19.29 -17.72 20.49
C LEU A 153 -20.02 -18.57 19.45
N ALA A 154 -19.99 -19.91 19.55
CA ALA A 154 -20.70 -20.81 18.64
C ALA A 154 -22.22 -20.75 18.82
N ARG A 155 -22.72 -20.42 20.01
CA ARG A 155 -24.16 -20.26 20.30
C ARG A 155 -24.65 -18.82 20.10
N ASP A 156 -23.78 -17.82 20.18
CA ASP A 156 -24.15 -16.41 20.02
C ASP A 156 -24.10 -15.93 18.56
N ARG A 157 -25.22 -16.10 17.85
CA ARG A 157 -25.36 -15.66 16.46
C ARG A 157 -25.16 -14.15 16.31
N SER A 158 -25.71 -13.35 17.21
CA SER A 158 -25.66 -11.88 17.13
C SER A 158 -24.22 -11.38 17.22
N ARG A 159 -23.42 -11.95 18.13
CA ARG A 159 -22.00 -11.61 18.28
C ARG A 159 -21.20 -12.01 17.05
N ARG A 160 -21.48 -13.18 16.46
CA ARG A 160 -20.86 -13.61 15.19
C ARG A 160 -21.21 -12.68 14.01
N GLU A 161 -22.47 -12.28 13.86
CA GLU A 161 -22.89 -11.33 12.82
C GLU A 161 -22.19 -9.97 13.00
N SER A 162 -22.09 -9.49 14.23
CA SER A 162 -21.35 -8.26 14.55
C SER A 162 -19.88 -8.38 14.19
N PHE A 163 -19.22 -9.50 14.56
CA PHE A 163 -17.81 -9.72 14.27
C PHE A 163 -17.54 -9.77 12.77
N SER A 164 -18.39 -10.48 12.03
CA SER A 164 -18.31 -10.57 10.57
C SER A 164 -18.37 -9.18 9.93
N ARG A 165 -19.42 -8.41 10.25
CA ARG A 165 -19.64 -7.07 9.69
C ARG A 165 -18.52 -6.10 10.06
N LEU A 166 -18.13 -6.06 11.33
CA LEU A 166 -17.09 -5.13 11.81
C LEU A 166 -15.71 -5.53 11.28
N GLY A 167 -15.39 -6.83 11.21
CA GLY A 167 -14.16 -7.32 10.59
C GLY A 167 -14.02 -6.89 9.13
N GLN A 168 -15.08 -7.05 8.34
CA GLN A 168 -15.11 -6.64 6.92
C GLN A 168 -15.06 -5.12 6.73
N ALA A 169 -15.52 -4.35 7.72
CA ALA A 169 -15.38 -2.89 7.70
C ALA A 169 -13.96 -2.43 8.06
N LEU A 170 -13.22 -3.21 8.85
CA LEU A 170 -11.85 -2.89 9.27
C LEU A 170 -10.79 -3.32 8.25
N VAL A 171 -11.04 -4.38 7.50
CA VAL A 171 -10.09 -4.92 6.52
C VAL A 171 -10.72 -4.86 5.13
N ASP A 172 -10.20 -3.96 4.29
CA ASP A 172 -10.67 -3.73 2.92
C ASP A 172 -9.93 -4.55 1.85
N GLY A 173 -8.89 -5.29 2.25
CA GLY A 173 -8.06 -6.10 1.35
C GLY A 173 -7.00 -5.31 0.57
N LEU A 174 -6.84 -4.00 0.82
CA LEU A 174 -5.89 -3.13 0.12
C LEU A 174 -4.59 -2.90 0.89
N GLY A 175 -4.38 -3.60 2.02
CA GLY A 175 -3.22 -3.40 2.89
C GLY A 175 -1.87 -3.58 2.19
N ALA A 176 -1.70 -4.70 1.47
CA ALA A 176 -0.46 -4.98 0.74
C ALA A 176 -0.20 -3.94 -0.35
N THR A 177 -1.24 -3.53 -1.07
CA THR A 177 -1.18 -2.45 -2.06
C THR A 177 -0.72 -1.14 -1.42
N ARG A 178 -1.34 -0.71 -0.31
CA ARG A 178 -0.94 0.52 0.40
C ARG A 178 0.50 0.47 0.91
N VAL A 179 0.97 -0.68 1.38
CA VAL A 179 2.37 -0.85 1.80
C VAL A 179 3.30 -0.78 0.59
N ALA A 180 2.99 -1.47 -0.50
CA ALA A 180 3.77 -1.41 -1.72
C ALA A 180 3.84 0.01 -2.30
N GLU A 181 2.73 0.74 -2.28
CA GLU A 181 2.65 2.15 -2.70
C GLU A 181 3.47 3.07 -1.76
N ALA A 182 3.41 2.85 -0.46
CA ALA A 182 4.24 3.58 0.50
C ALA A 182 5.74 3.27 0.31
N MET A 183 6.06 2.07 -0.18
CA MET A 183 7.42 1.64 -0.51
C MET A 183 7.86 2.07 -1.92
N ASP A 184 6.93 2.27 -2.85
CA ASP A 184 7.15 2.72 -4.23
C ASP A 184 6.28 3.96 -4.54
N PRO A 185 6.71 5.16 -4.10
CA PRO A 185 5.94 6.41 -4.25
C PRO A 185 5.83 6.90 -5.71
N THR A 186 6.21 6.06 -6.68
CA THR A 186 6.55 6.46 -8.05
C THR A 186 5.43 6.40 -9.06
N ASP A 187 4.20 6.10 -8.63
CA ASP A 187 3.00 6.33 -9.43
C ASP A 187 2.58 7.81 -9.35
N VAL A 188 2.71 8.51 -10.48
CA VAL A 188 2.53 9.96 -10.57
C VAL A 188 1.48 10.26 -11.63
N ALA A 189 0.44 10.97 -11.24
CA ALA A 189 -0.53 11.56 -12.14
C ALA A 189 -0.14 13.00 -12.48
N LEU A 190 -0.62 13.47 -13.63
CA LEU A 190 -0.49 14.87 -14.03
C LEU A 190 -1.88 15.48 -14.17
N ARG A 191 -2.05 16.71 -13.68
CA ARG A 191 -3.20 17.56 -14.00
C ARG A 191 -2.71 18.93 -14.46
N HIS A 192 -3.58 19.69 -15.14
CA HIS A 192 -3.26 21.10 -15.37
C HIS A 192 -3.21 21.85 -14.04
N VAL A 193 -2.30 22.81 -13.98
CA VAL A 193 -2.22 23.77 -12.87
C VAL A 193 -3.51 24.61 -12.83
N GLN A 194 -3.95 24.95 -11.62
CA GLN A 194 -5.13 25.75 -11.34
C GLN A 194 -4.74 27.02 -10.56
N GLU A 195 -5.60 28.03 -10.51
CA GLU A 195 -5.32 29.29 -9.79
C GLU A 195 -4.91 29.07 -8.32
N GLN A 196 -5.55 28.12 -7.65
CA GLN A 196 -5.28 27.74 -6.27
C GLN A 196 -3.87 27.18 -6.03
N ASP A 197 -3.15 26.76 -7.07
CA ASP A 197 -1.79 26.23 -6.95
C ASP A 197 -0.72 27.35 -6.88
N CYS A 198 -1.09 28.62 -7.11
CA CYS A 198 -0.15 29.74 -7.25
C CYS A 198 0.81 29.85 -6.05
N GLU A 199 0.27 29.81 -4.83
CA GLU A 199 1.06 29.91 -3.61
C GLU A 199 2.01 28.72 -3.42
N LEU A 200 1.55 27.51 -3.74
CA LEU A 200 2.36 26.30 -3.61
C LEU A 200 3.56 26.33 -4.58
N VAL A 201 3.31 26.71 -5.84
CA VAL A 201 4.37 26.85 -6.84
C VAL A 201 5.37 27.94 -6.43
N TRP A 202 4.91 29.06 -5.85
CA TRP A 202 5.79 30.10 -5.34
C TRP A 202 6.70 29.60 -4.21
N ARG A 203 6.13 28.87 -3.24
CA ARG A 203 6.89 28.28 -2.13
C ARG A 203 7.97 27.32 -2.64
N TRP A 204 7.64 26.47 -3.60
CA TRP A 204 8.62 25.57 -4.22
C TRP A 204 9.68 26.30 -5.01
N ALA A 205 9.31 27.35 -5.74
CA ALA A 205 10.26 28.14 -6.51
C ALA A 205 11.27 28.83 -5.58
N ASN A 206 10.81 29.38 -4.46
CA ASN A 206 11.64 30.10 -3.49
C ASN A 206 12.38 29.25 -2.46
N GLU A 207 12.23 27.93 -2.51
CA GLU A 207 12.97 27.04 -1.63
C GLU A 207 14.49 27.19 -1.87
N PRO A 208 15.33 27.28 -0.82
CA PRO A 208 16.75 27.63 -0.96
C PRO A 208 17.53 26.75 -1.93
N LEU A 209 17.34 25.43 -1.89
CA LEU A 209 18.03 24.52 -2.81
C LEU A 209 17.52 24.70 -4.26
N ALA A 210 16.22 24.92 -4.46
CA ALA A 210 15.66 25.24 -5.77
C ALA A 210 16.23 26.55 -6.36
N ARG A 211 16.39 27.60 -5.55
CA ARG A 211 17.01 28.87 -5.98
C ARG A 211 18.49 28.72 -6.31
N ALA A 212 19.26 27.96 -5.52
CA ALA A 212 20.68 27.74 -5.77
C ALA A 212 20.93 27.11 -7.15
N VAL A 213 20.11 26.14 -7.54
CA VAL A 213 20.24 25.44 -8.82
C VAL A 213 19.51 26.12 -9.98
N SER A 214 18.75 27.19 -9.73
CA SER A 214 18.09 28.01 -10.75
C SER A 214 19.04 29.03 -11.37
N PHE A 215 18.89 29.36 -12.65
CA PHE A 215 19.73 30.38 -13.32
C PHE A 215 19.62 31.76 -12.66
N SER A 216 18.45 32.10 -12.12
CA SER A 216 18.28 33.22 -11.19
C SER A 216 18.10 32.71 -9.76
N SER A 217 19.03 33.08 -8.88
CA SER A 217 19.08 32.61 -7.49
C SER A 217 18.46 33.58 -6.49
N ASN A 218 18.05 34.78 -6.93
CA ASN A 218 17.35 35.72 -6.06
C ASN A 218 15.96 35.16 -5.67
N PRO A 219 15.50 35.41 -4.43
CA PRO A 219 14.12 35.16 -4.05
C PRO A 219 13.16 35.91 -4.98
N ILE A 220 12.08 35.25 -5.38
CA ILE A 220 11.00 35.82 -6.19
C ILE A 220 9.99 36.49 -5.25
N PRO A 221 9.78 37.81 -5.33
CA PRO A 221 8.72 38.47 -4.60
C PRO A 221 7.34 37.88 -4.92
N TRP A 222 6.43 37.87 -3.95
CA TRP A 222 5.09 37.28 -4.12
C TRP A 222 4.29 37.94 -5.23
N GLU A 223 4.32 39.27 -5.31
CA GLU A 223 3.59 40.04 -6.32
C GLU A 223 4.09 39.73 -7.74
N ASP A 224 5.41 39.72 -7.95
CA ASP A 224 6.03 39.35 -9.22
C ASP A 224 5.65 37.94 -9.65
N HIS A 225 5.65 36.98 -8.71
CA HIS A 225 5.25 35.60 -8.98
C HIS A 225 3.77 35.49 -9.34
N ARG A 226 2.89 36.22 -8.64
CA ARG A 226 1.45 36.18 -8.90
C ARG A 226 1.11 36.67 -10.30
N GLN A 227 1.75 37.76 -10.74
CA GLN A 227 1.62 38.25 -12.11
C GLN A 227 2.15 37.22 -13.12
N TRP A 228 3.37 36.72 -12.90
CA TRP A 228 3.97 35.70 -13.75
C TRP A 228 3.13 34.43 -13.85
N PHE A 229 2.56 33.96 -12.74
CA PHE A 229 1.74 32.76 -12.69
C PHE A 229 0.44 32.94 -13.48
N ALA A 230 -0.22 34.10 -13.34
CA ALA A 230 -1.42 34.43 -14.10
C ALA A 230 -1.15 34.47 -15.61
N GLU A 231 -0.03 35.03 -16.04
CA GLU A 231 0.40 35.03 -17.44
C GLU A 231 0.63 33.60 -17.96
N LYS A 232 1.29 32.75 -17.16
CA LYS A 232 1.58 31.36 -17.54
C LYS A 232 0.34 30.47 -17.57
N LEU A 233 -0.60 30.67 -16.65
CA LEU A 233 -1.85 29.91 -16.59
C LEU A 233 -2.69 30.10 -17.86
N HIS A 234 -2.67 31.31 -18.44
CA HIS A 234 -3.45 31.66 -19.64
C HIS A 234 -2.65 31.59 -20.94
N SER A 235 -1.37 31.22 -20.88
CA SER A 235 -0.51 31.16 -22.07
C SER A 235 -0.95 30.04 -23.02
N LYS A 236 -1.13 30.38 -24.30
CA LYS A 236 -1.31 29.40 -25.38
C LYS A 236 0.01 28.80 -25.86
N ASN A 237 1.13 29.45 -25.54
CA ASN A 237 2.47 29.09 -26.00
C ASN A 237 3.16 28.14 -25.00
N GLY A 238 2.43 27.20 -24.41
CA GLY A 238 2.99 26.24 -23.47
C GLY A 238 1.94 25.38 -22.76
N VAL A 239 2.42 24.54 -21.85
CA VAL A 239 1.61 23.75 -20.91
C VAL A 239 2.22 23.83 -19.52
N PHE A 240 1.35 23.84 -18.52
CA PHE A 240 1.74 23.87 -17.12
C PHE A 240 0.98 22.78 -16.35
N TYR A 241 1.72 21.81 -15.83
CA TYR A 241 1.21 20.67 -15.10
C TYR A 241 1.59 20.71 -13.63
N MET A 242 0.66 20.26 -12.81
CA MET A 242 0.90 19.82 -11.45
C MET A 242 1.06 18.30 -11.47
N ALA A 243 2.18 17.82 -10.93
CA ALA A 243 2.38 16.40 -10.66
C ALA A 243 1.79 16.07 -9.29
N THR A 244 0.99 15.01 -9.22
CA THR A 244 0.38 14.53 -7.99
C THR A 244 0.70 13.06 -7.77
N ASN A 245 0.80 12.65 -6.51
CA ASN A 245 0.77 11.23 -6.20
C ASN A 245 -0.65 10.67 -6.43
N GLN A 246 -0.80 9.36 -6.26
CA GLN A 246 -2.07 8.65 -6.34
C GLN A 246 -3.20 9.16 -5.41
N HIS A 247 -2.86 9.89 -4.35
CA HIS A 247 -3.83 10.48 -3.42
C HIS A 247 -4.26 11.90 -3.82
N GLY A 248 -3.75 12.41 -4.95
CA GLY A 248 -4.00 13.77 -5.40
C GLY A 248 -3.13 14.82 -4.71
N THR A 249 -2.20 14.42 -3.83
CA THR A 249 -1.27 15.35 -3.18
C THR A 249 -0.27 15.88 -4.21
N PRO A 250 -0.11 17.20 -4.37
CA PRO A 250 0.92 17.78 -5.22
C PRO A 250 2.33 17.38 -4.78
N VAL A 251 3.15 16.88 -5.70
CA VAL A 251 4.55 16.47 -5.46
C VAL A 251 5.56 17.31 -6.25
N GLY A 252 5.09 18.10 -7.21
CA GLY A 252 5.93 18.99 -8.00
C GLY A 252 5.18 19.59 -9.17
N GLN A 253 5.88 20.41 -9.95
CA GLN A 253 5.35 21.06 -11.14
C GLN A 253 6.24 20.83 -12.35
N VAL A 254 5.62 20.81 -13.52
CA VAL A 254 6.32 20.80 -14.81
C VAL A 254 5.71 21.84 -15.73
N ARG A 255 6.55 22.68 -16.32
CA ARG A 255 6.15 23.64 -17.34
C ARG A 255 6.93 23.38 -18.62
N VAL A 256 6.24 23.42 -19.76
CA VAL A 256 6.87 23.42 -21.08
C VAL A 256 6.46 24.69 -21.79
N ASP A 257 7.41 25.60 -22.00
CA ASP A 257 7.21 26.85 -22.74
C ASP A 257 7.65 26.65 -24.19
N SER A 258 6.79 26.96 -25.16
CA SER A 258 7.12 26.95 -26.59
C SER A 258 7.46 28.36 -27.06
N GLY A 259 8.63 28.54 -27.68
CA GLY A 259 9.07 29.79 -28.29
C GLY A 259 9.63 29.58 -29.70
N GLU A 260 10.13 30.66 -30.31
CA GLU A 260 10.67 30.65 -31.69
C GLU A 260 11.82 29.64 -31.88
N SER A 261 12.61 29.39 -30.84
CA SER A 261 13.76 28.47 -30.88
C SER A 261 13.42 27.03 -30.48
N GLY A 262 12.16 26.73 -30.17
CA GLY A 262 11.69 25.41 -29.73
C GLY A 262 11.01 25.43 -28.36
N SER A 263 10.73 24.24 -27.83
CA SER A 263 10.04 24.07 -26.53
C SER A 263 11.02 23.75 -25.41
N LEU A 264 10.96 24.50 -24.30
CA LEU A 264 11.82 24.37 -23.14
C LEU A 264 11.03 23.84 -21.93
N ILE A 265 11.52 22.76 -21.32
CA ILE A 265 10.95 22.22 -20.08
C ILE A 265 11.61 22.79 -18.82
N SER A 266 10.79 23.08 -17.82
CA SER A 266 11.18 23.46 -16.46
C SER A 266 10.46 22.54 -15.48
N VAL A 267 11.19 22.02 -14.49
CA VAL A 267 10.67 21.09 -13.48
C VAL A 267 11.08 21.55 -12.09
N SER A 268 10.18 21.40 -11.12
CA SER A 268 10.50 21.54 -9.70
C SER A 268 9.74 20.49 -8.90
N LEU A 269 10.42 19.84 -7.97
CA LEU A 269 9.79 18.91 -7.02
C LEU A 269 9.79 19.50 -5.62
N ASP A 270 8.71 19.21 -4.89
CA ASP A 270 8.65 19.45 -3.45
C ASP A 270 9.81 18.75 -2.75
N ARG A 271 10.41 19.40 -1.76
CA ARG A 271 11.57 18.90 -1.00
C ARG A 271 11.29 17.55 -0.35
N ASP A 272 10.07 17.31 0.12
CA ASP A 272 9.69 16.09 0.84
C ASP A 272 9.57 14.87 -0.11
N PHE A 273 9.59 15.14 -1.41
CA PHE A 273 9.45 14.15 -2.49
C PHE A 273 10.70 14.04 -3.38
N ARG A 274 11.80 14.70 -3.00
CA ARG A 274 13.09 14.58 -3.69
C ARG A 274 13.80 13.28 -3.33
N SER A 275 14.73 12.86 -4.19
CA SER A 275 15.55 11.65 -4.00
C SER A 275 14.78 10.31 -3.96
N LEU A 276 13.46 10.32 -4.18
CA LEU A 276 12.60 9.14 -4.30
C LEU A 276 12.50 8.57 -5.73
N GLY A 277 13.36 9.03 -6.65
CA GLY A 277 13.30 8.63 -8.07
C GLY A 277 12.15 9.26 -8.88
N LEU A 278 11.37 10.16 -8.27
CA LEU A 278 10.22 10.82 -8.91
C LEU A 278 10.60 11.74 -10.07
N GLY A 279 11.75 12.43 -9.97
CA GLY A 279 12.17 13.42 -10.96
C GLY A 279 12.14 12.89 -12.40
N SER A 280 12.77 11.74 -12.65
CA SER A 280 12.80 11.16 -14.00
C SER A 280 11.42 10.73 -14.51
N ARG A 281 10.53 10.27 -13.62
CA ARG A 281 9.18 9.85 -14.01
C ARG A 281 8.28 11.04 -14.30
N VAL A 282 8.30 12.07 -13.44
CA VAL A 282 7.57 13.32 -13.64
C VAL A 282 8.01 13.99 -14.94
N ILE A 283 9.32 14.09 -15.18
CA ILE A 283 9.87 14.64 -16.42
C ILE A 283 9.38 13.84 -17.63
N ARG A 284 9.50 12.50 -17.61
CA ARG A 284 9.08 11.65 -18.72
C ARG A 284 7.59 11.77 -19.01
N ALA A 285 6.75 11.59 -18.00
CA ALA A 285 5.30 11.66 -18.14
C ALA A 285 4.84 13.02 -18.68
N ALA A 286 5.43 14.12 -18.17
CA ALA A 286 5.08 15.46 -18.62
C ALA A 286 5.56 15.74 -20.04
N SER A 287 6.74 15.22 -20.42
CA SER A 287 7.28 15.37 -21.78
C SER A 287 6.41 14.64 -22.80
N GLU A 288 6.07 13.38 -22.53
CA GLU A 288 5.20 12.57 -23.39
C GLU A 288 3.80 13.20 -23.53
N ARG A 289 3.25 13.71 -22.41
CA ARG A 289 1.95 14.40 -22.42
C ARG A 289 2.01 15.72 -23.20
N ALA A 290 3.05 16.54 -23.00
CA ALA A 290 3.22 17.81 -23.70
C ALA A 290 3.38 17.62 -25.22
N ILE A 291 4.14 16.61 -25.66
CA ILE A 291 4.26 16.27 -27.08
C ILE A 291 2.89 15.94 -27.69
N ARG A 292 2.06 15.14 -26.98
CA ARG A 292 0.71 14.80 -27.46
C ARG A 292 -0.24 16.00 -27.46
N GLU A 293 -0.31 16.76 -26.37
CA GLU A 293 -1.27 17.86 -26.22
C GLU A 293 -0.94 19.10 -27.07
N ARG A 294 0.33 19.32 -27.37
CA ARG A 294 0.80 20.49 -28.13
C ARG A 294 1.41 20.14 -29.49
N HIS A 295 1.36 18.87 -29.89
CA HIS A 295 1.93 18.38 -31.15
C HIS A 295 3.40 18.80 -31.34
N LEU A 296 4.19 18.71 -30.28
CA LEU A 296 5.60 19.12 -30.30
C LEU A 296 6.47 18.03 -30.93
N GLU A 297 7.38 18.41 -31.83
CA GLU A 297 8.35 17.46 -32.38
C GLU A 297 9.46 17.10 -31.38
N ARG A 298 9.85 18.06 -30.54
CA ARG A 298 10.91 17.92 -29.54
C ARG A 298 10.73 18.86 -28.36
N ILE A 299 11.35 18.49 -27.24
CA ILE A 299 11.46 19.31 -26.03
C ILE A 299 12.94 19.36 -25.61
N ASP A 300 13.45 20.57 -25.39
CA ASP A 300 14.79 20.81 -24.87
C ASP A 300 14.72 21.14 -23.37
N ALA A 301 15.79 20.85 -22.63
CA ALA A 301 16.02 21.24 -21.24
C ALA A 301 17.36 21.95 -21.14
N LEU A 302 17.40 23.07 -20.40
CA LEU A 302 18.62 23.79 -20.05
C LEU A 302 18.89 23.64 -18.57
N ILE A 303 20.02 23.01 -18.23
CA ILE A 303 20.35 22.62 -16.87
C ILE A 303 21.73 23.17 -16.54
N LYS A 304 21.90 23.87 -15.39
CA LYS A 304 23.24 24.25 -14.93
C LYS A 304 24.17 23.03 -14.91
N ALA A 305 25.39 23.18 -15.42
CA ALA A 305 26.33 22.07 -15.54
C ALA A 305 26.67 21.42 -14.18
N GLU A 306 26.62 22.21 -13.10
CA GLU A 306 26.86 21.77 -11.72
C GLU A 306 25.66 21.03 -11.10
N ASN A 307 24.47 21.10 -11.70
CA ASN A 307 23.27 20.42 -11.22
C ASN A 307 23.21 18.96 -11.72
N SER A 308 24.15 18.15 -11.24
CA SER A 308 24.29 16.74 -11.63
C SER A 308 23.03 15.93 -11.36
N ALA A 309 22.29 16.26 -10.30
CA ALA A 309 21.02 15.61 -9.97
C ALA A 309 19.97 15.78 -11.08
N SER A 310 19.79 17.00 -11.60
CA SER A 310 18.87 17.23 -12.72
C SER A 310 19.38 16.59 -14.01
N VAL A 311 20.67 16.70 -14.33
CA VAL A 311 21.24 16.05 -15.53
C VAL A 311 20.96 14.54 -15.51
N MET A 312 21.15 13.87 -14.38
CA MET A 312 20.82 12.45 -14.23
C MET A 312 19.32 12.18 -14.34
N ALA A 313 18.47 13.02 -13.74
CA ALA A 313 17.01 12.86 -13.81
C ALA A 313 16.49 12.96 -15.25
N PHE A 314 16.96 13.96 -16.00
CA PHE A 314 16.61 14.13 -17.42
C PHE A 314 17.16 12.98 -18.28
N SER A 315 18.38 12.52 -18.03
CA SER A 315 18.95 11.35 -18.72
C SER A 315 18.10 10.09 -18.51
N LYS A 316 17.73 9.78 -17.25
CA LYS A 316 16.82 8.66 -16.92
C LYS A 316 15.42 8.82 -17.49
N ALA A 317 14.96 10.06 -17.71
CA ALA A 317 13.69 10.36 -18.35
C ALA A 317 13.73 10.16 -19.89
N GLY A 318 14.89 9.87 -20.47
CA GLY A 318 15.09 9.63 -21.89
C GLY A 318 15.63 10.83 -22.67
N TYR A 319 16.03 11.91 -22.00
CA TYR A 319 16.68 13.05 -22.67
C TYR A 319 18.13 12.72 -23.00
N LYS A 320 18.59 13.13 -24.18
CA LYS A 320 19.98 12.99 -24.63
C LYS A 320 20.71 14.34 -24.55
N SER A 321 21.97 14.33 -24.12
CA SER A 321 22.81 15.54 -24.13
C SER A 321 23.12 15.96 -25.57
N VAL A 322 22.88 17.22 -25.90
CA VAL A 322 23.10 17.78 -27.26
C VAL A 322 24.30 18.72 -27.32
N GLY A 323 24.74 19.23 -26.16
CA GLY A 323 25.89 20.14 -26.09
C GLY A 323 25.96 20.90 -24.77
N LYS A 324 27.03 21.68 -24.62
CA LYS A 324 27.20 22.65 -23.53
C LYS A 324 27.13 24.05 -24.10
N GLU A 325 26.45 24.95 -23.39
CA GLU A 325 26.32 26.36 -23.77
C GLU A 325 26.42 27.26 -22.53
N THR A 326 26.56 28.56 -22.75
CA THR A 326 26.47 29.55 -21.67
C THR A 326 25.07 30.16 -21.67
N HIS A 327 24.36 30.04 -20.55
CA HIS A 327 23.01 30.59 -20.39
C HIS A 327 22.97 31.47 -19.13
N GLN A 328 22.58 32.74 -19.29
CA GLN A 328 22.54 33.74 -18.21
C GLN A 328 23.85 33.83 -17.40
N GLY A 329 25.00 33.74 -18.08
CA GLY A 329 26.32 33.81 -17.44
C GLY A 329 26.77 32.52 -16.74
N CYS A 330 25.98 31.45 -16.77
CA CYS A 330 26.33 30.16 -16.20
C CYS A 330 26.58 29.10 -17.30
N ALA A 331 27.48 28.16 -17.03
CA ALA A 331 27.63 26.97 -17.87
C ALA A 331 26.37 26.09 -17.75
N ALA A 332 25.79 25.72 -18.89
CA ALA A 332 24.59 24.91 -19.00
C ALA A 332 24.81 23.71 -19.92
N VAL A 333 24.14 22.60 -19.61
CA VAL A 333 24.01 21.43 -20.47
C VAL A 333 22.65 21.50 -21.12
N ARG A 334 22.61 21.45 -22.46
CA ARG A 334 21.39 21.30 -23.23
C ARG A 334 21.09 19.82 -23.41
N MET A 335 19.90 19.39 -23.01
CA MET A 335 19.41 18.03 -23.21
C MET A 335 18.12 18.04 -24.03
N ARG A 336 17.86 17.00 -24.82
CA ARG A 336 16.72 16.92 -25.74
C ARG A 336 15.96 15.61 -25.62
N TYR A 337 14.64 15.71 -25.71
CA TYR A 337 13.70 14.60 -25.78
C TYR A 337 12.84 14.71 -27.03
N GLY A 338 12.71 13.61 -27.79
CA GLY A 338 12.07 13.63 -29.11
C GLY A 338 12.95 14.28 -30.20
N GLY A 339 12.45 14.24 -31.43
CA GLY A 339 13.20 14.53 -32.64
C GLY A 339 14.22 13.44 -32.97
N GLU A 340 14.12 12.82 -34.15
CA GLU A 340 15.20 11.96 -34.64
C GLU A 340 16.51 12.76 -34.66
N ALA A 341 17.59 12.12 -34.22
CA ALA A 341 18.91 12.60 -34.55
C ALA A 341 19.01 12.49 -36.08
N ARG A 342 18.90 13.61 -36.79
CA ARG A 342 19.46 13.66 -38.14
C ARG A 342 20.95 13.38 -37.97
N GLU A 343 21.38 12.29 -38.58
CA GLU A 343 22.74 11.71 -38.58
C GLU A 343 23.84 12.75 -38.75
#